data_AF-A0A6G1SJN4-F1
#
_entry.id   AF-A0A6G1SJN4-F1
#
_cell.length_a   1.000
_cell.length_b   1.000
_cell.length_c   1.000
_cell.angle_alpha   90.00
_cell.angle_beta   90.00
_cell.angle_gamma   90.00
#
_symmetry.space_group_name_H-M   'P 1'
#
loop_
_entity.id
_entity.type
_entity.pdbx_description
1 polymer ?
#
loop_
_entity_poly.entity_id
_entity_poly.type
_entity_poly.pdbx_seq_one_letter_code
_entity_poly.pdbx_strand_id
1 'polypeptide(L)'
;MSDFQTFIESVQHVPAEFERSINLVKELDTRIFNLIEPIKALEERYRQTRSRKERLKIREELEEFNQKLQSLGFDKSQVAEQTYTLIDNTVNQLVRLANPKNEETDAKPLGLAMPIDPDEPKYCFCRGVSYGDMIACDNKDCPTEWFHIGCVNLRTIPSGKWYCVQCSESVRKVKKSKRRR
;
A
#
# COMPACT_ATOMS: atom_id res chain seq x y z
N MET A 1 -29.45 32.66 6.52
CA MET A 1 -28.48 32.63 7.64
C MET A 1 -28.36 31.24 8.29
N SER A 2 -29.27 30.30 8.04
CA SER A 2 -29.23 28.92 8.56
C SER A 2 -28.16 28.03 7.91
N ASP A 3 -28.02 28.09 6.58
CA ASP A 3 -27.36 27.01 5.83
C ASP A 3 -25.84 26.96 6.05
N PHE A 4 -25.22 28.12 6.26
CA PHE A 4 -23.79 28.20 6.60
C PHE A 4 -23.50 27.69 8.02
N GLN A 5 -24.40 27.94 8.97
CA GLN A 5 -24.23 27.45 10.35
C GLN A 5 -24.38 25.93 10.40
N THR A 6 -25.39 25.39 9.71
CA THR A 6 -25.57 23.94 9.54
C THR A 6 -24.38 23.27 8.85
N PHE A 7 -23.76 23.96 7.90
CA PHE A 7 -22.53 23.50 7.24
C PHE A 7 -21.32 23.42 8.18
N ILE A 8 -21.06 24.50 8.93
CA ILE A 8 -19.96 24.51 9.90
C ILE A 8 -20.17 23.42 10.95
N GLU A 9 -21.41 23.22 11.40
CA GLU A 9 -21.76 22.18 12.36
C GLU A 9 -21.53 20.76 11.81
N SER A 10 -21.75 20.54 10.51
CA SER A 10 -21.55 19.23 9.88
C SER A 10 -20.09 18.88 9.61
N VAL A 11 -19.23 19.88 9.31
CA VAL A 11 -17.83 19.64 8.94
C VAL A 11 -16.85 19.79 10.12
N GLN A 12 -17.18 20.55 11.15
CA GLN A 12 -16.25 20.86 12.26
C GLN A 12 -15.70 19.62 13.00
N HIS A 13 -16.44 18.53 13.02
CA HIS A 13 -16.07 17.29 13.70
C HIS A 13 -15.14 16.39 12.87
N VAL A 14 -15.13 16.56 11.54
CA VAL A 14 -14.46 15.66 10.59
C VAL A 14 -12.94 15.57 10.83
N PRO A 15 -12.19 16.66 11.06
CA PRO A 15 -10.75 16.57 11.33
C PRO A 15 -10.43 15.73 12.58
N ALA A 16 -11.20 15.91 13.66
CA ALA A 16 -10.99 15.19 14.91
C ALA A 16 -11.38 13.70 14.82
N GLU A 17 -12.43 13.37 14.07
CA GLU A 17 -12.79 11.97 13.78
C GLU A 17 -11.74 11.30 12.87
N PHE A 18 -11.27 11.99 11.83
CA PHE A 18 -10.24 11.49 10.93
C PHE A 18 -8.91 11.22 11.63
N GLU A 19 -8.47 12.14 12.49
CA GLU A 19 -7.26 11.96 13.29
C GLU A 19 -7.37 10.75 14.24
N ARG A 20 -8.53 10.58 14.88
CA ARG A 20 -8.83 9.39 15.69
C ARG A 20 -8.76 8.11 14.87
N SER A 21 -9.36 8.07 13.68
CA SER A 21 -9.30 6.90 12.80
C SER A 21 -7.86 6.55 12.41
N ILE A 22 -7.04 7.53 12.02
CA ILE A 22 -5.63 7.29 11.68
C ILE A 22 -4.86 6.69 12.85
N ASN A 23 -5.05 7.25 14.04
CA ASN A 23 -4.35 6.74 15.23
C ASN A 23 -4.77 5.31 15.57
N LEU A 24 -6.06 5.00 15.42
CA LEU A 24 -6.57 3.63 15.61
C LEU A 24 -5.99 2.66 14.57
N VAL A 25 -5.92 3.05 13.29
CA VAL A 25 -5.28 2.23 12.24
C VAL A 25 -3.81 1.95 12.57
N LYS A 26 -3.06 2.97 13.02
CA LYS A 26 -1.65 2.80 13.45
C LYS A 26 -1.50 1.87 14.65
N GLU A 27 -2.43 1.96 15.60
CA GLU A 27 -2.44 1.07 16.76
C GLU A 27 -2.71 -0.39 16.35
N LEU A 28 -3.70 -0.61 15.47
CA LEU A 28 -4.01 -1.93 14.92
C LEU A 28 -2.83 -2.50 14.12
N ASP A 29 -2.14 -1.66 13.33
CA ASP A 29 -0.93 -2.05 12.61
C ASP A 29 0.20 -2.48 13.54
N THR A 30 0.41 -1.72 14.62
CA THR A 30 1.41 -2.07 15.64
C THR A 30 1.06 -3.39 16.31
N ARG A 31 -0.21 -3.62 16.64
CA ARG A 31 -0.68 -4.88 17.23
C ARG A 31 -0.47 -6.07 16.28
N ILE A 32 -0.80 -5.92 15.00
CA ILE A 32 -0.58 -6.95 13.96
C ILE A 32 0.91 -7.25 13.82
N PHE A 33 1.75 -6.22 13.71
CA PHE A 33 3.20 -6.36 13.57
C PHE A 33 3.82 -7.10 14.77
N ASN A 34 3.37 -6.81 15.99
CA ASN A 34 3.86 -7.45 17.20
C ASN A 34 3.51 -8.95 17.30
N LEU A 35 2.56 -9.46 16.51
CA LEU A 35 2.24 -10.89 16.45
C LEU A 35 3.21 -11.67 15.55
N ILE A 36 3.95 -11.00 14.65
CA ILE A 36 4.78 -11.66 13.63
C ILE A 36 5.92 -12.47 14.27
N GLU A 37 6.65 -11.89 15.21
CA GLU A 37 7.80 -12.57 15.83
C GLU A 37 7.40 -13.80 16.69
N PRO A 38 6.35 -13.73 17.54
CA PRO A 38 5.81 -14.92 18.20
C PRO A 38 5.40 -16.03 17.23
N ILE A 39 4.73 -15.70 16.13
CA ILE A 39 4.31 -16.68 15.12
C ILE A 39 5.52 -17.35 14.48
N LYS A 40 6.53 -16.59 14.04
CA LYS A 40 7.76 -17.15 13.48
C LYS A 40 8.46 -18.09 14.47
N ALA A 41 8.52 -17.72 15.75
CA ALA A 41 9.11 -18.55 16.79
C ALA A 41 8.32 -19.86 16.99
N LEU A 42 6.99 -19.81 16.93
CA LEU A 42 6.12 -20.99 17.01
C LEU A 42 6.27 -21.91 15.80
N GLU A 43 6.35 -21.36 14.58
CA GLU A 43 6.60 -22.13 13.38
C GLU A 43 7.95 -22.85 13.44
N GLU A 44 8.99 -22.18 13.95
CA GLU A 44 10.30 -22.79 14.13
C GLU A 44 10.26 -23.91 15.17
N ARG A 45 9.58 -23.71 16.30
CA ARG A 45 9.33 -24.78 17.28
C ARG A 45 8.60 -25.95 16.64
N TYR A 46 7.55 -25.70 15.87
CA TYR A 46 6.79 -26.75 15.17
C TYR A 46 7.68 -27.58 14.24
N ARG A 47 8.59 -26.92 13.49
CA ARG A 47 9.57 -27.59 12.62
C ARG A 47 10.50 -28.51 13.40
N GLN A 48 10.97 -28.07 14.57
CA GLN A 48 11.93 -28.79 15.40
C GLN A 48 11.30 -29.92 16.24
N THR A 49 10.04 -29.81 16.64
CA THR A 49 9.36 -30.81 17.46
C THR A 49 9.21 -32.14 16.73
N ARG A 50 9.60 -33.26 17.36
CA ARG A 50 9.38 -34.64 16.84
C ARG A 50 8.09 -35.29 17.37
N SER A 51 7.67 -34.92 18.58
CA SER A 51 6.48 -35.47 19.24
C SER A 51 5.20 -35.03 18.52
N ARG A 52 4.38 -36.01 18.09
CA ARG A 52 3.09 -35.75 17.45
C ARG A 52 2.13 -34.96 18.36
N LYS A 53 2.12 -35.29 19.66
CA LYS A 53 1.24 -34.64 20.65
C LYS A 53 1.61 -33.16 20.83
N GLU A 54 2.90 -32.86 20.84
CA GLU A 54 3.38 -31.49 21.02
C GLU A 54 3.24 -30.65 19.76
N ARG A 55 3.42 -31.25 18.57
CA ARG A 55 3.05 -30.61 17.29
C ARG A 55 1.59 -30.22 17.23
N LEU A 56 0.69 -31.04 17.78
CA LEU A 56 -0.74 -30.72 17.80
C LEU A 56 -1.02 -29.48 18.65
N LYS A 57 -0.41 -29.40 19.84
CA LYS A 57 -0.51 -28.20 20.71
C LYS A 57 0.00 -26.93 20.04
N ILE A 58 1.16 -27.00 19.38
CA ILE A 58 1.72 -25.83 18.67
C ILE A 58 0.79 -25.42 17.51
N ARG A 59 0.15 -26.38 16.85
CA ARG A 59 -0.83 -26.08 15.79
C ARG A 59 -2.07 -25.39 16.34
N GLU A 60 -2.58 -25.83 17.48
CA GLU A 60 -3.71 -25.16 18.17
C GLU A 60 -3.32 -23.71 18.52
N GLU A 61 -2.12 -23.49 19.05
CA GLU A 61 -1.59 -22.15 19.36
C GLU A 61 -1.46 -21.27 18.10
N LEU A 62 -0.99 -21.83 16.97
CA LEU A 62 -0.93 -21.12 15.68
C LEU A 62 -2.32 -20.75 15.16
N GLU A 63 -3.33 -21.60 15.38
CA GLU A 63 -4.72 -21.32 14.99
C GLU A 63 -5.27 -20.13 15.80
N GLU A 64 -4.95 -20.04 17.08
CA GLU A 64 -5.31 -18.89 17.92
C GLU A 64 -4.67 -17.59 17.42
N PHE A 65 -3.38 -17.62 17.04
CA PHE A 65 -2.71 -16.48 16.42
C PHE A 65 -3.34 -16.07 15.09
N ASN A 66 -3.72 -17.05 14.26
CA ASN A 66 -4.39 -16.81 12.99
C ASN A 66 -5.75 -16.12 13.18
N GLN A 67 -6.58 -16.61 14.11
CA GLN A 67 -7.85 -15.97 14.46
C GLN A 67 -7.65 -14.54 14.95
N LYS A 68 -6.61 -14.29 15.76
CA LYS A 68 -6.30 -12.94 16.24
C LYS A 68 -5.86 -12.00 15.11
N LEU A 69 -5.05 -12.48 14.17
CA LEU A 69 -4.67 -11.71 12.98
C LEU A 69 -5.89 -11.38 12.10
N GLN A 70 -6.79 -12.35 11.91
CA GLN A 70 -8.03 -12.12 11.17
C GLN A 70 -8.91 -11.07 11.84
N SER A 71 -9.09 -11.15 13.17
CA SER A 71 -9.86 -10.16 13.93
C SER A 71 -9.26 -8.76 13.81
N LEU A 72 -7.95 -8.61 14.06
CA LEU A 72 -7.27 -7.32 13.96
C LEU A 72 -7.31 -6.74 12.53
N GLY A 73 -7.16 -7.60 11.52
CA GLY A 73 -7.25 -7.20 10.11
C GLY A 73 -8.67 -6.77 9.72
N PHE A 74 -9.69 -7.46 10.24
CA PHE A 74 -11.08 -7.08 10.06
C PHE A 74 -11.37 -5.71 10.69
N ASP A 75 -10.99 -5.52 11.96
CA ASP A 75 -11.16 -4.25 12.68
C ASP A 75 -10.49 -3.09 11.91
N LYS A 76 -9.27 -3.32 11.41
CA LYS A 76 -8.54 -2.31 10.60
C LYS A 76 -9.29 -1.95 9.33
N SER A 77 -9.84 -2.94 8.64
CA SER A 77 -10.62 -2.75 7.42
C SER A 77 -11.91 -1.97 7.70
N GLN A 78 -12.58 -2.27 8.81
CA GLN A 78 -13.79 -1.58 9.25
C GLN A 78 -13.51 -0.11 9.59
N VAL A 79 -12.41 0.19 10.26
CA VAL A 79 -12.02 1.58 10.54
C VAL A 79 -11.81 2.34 9.22
N ALA A 80 -11.09 1.74 8.26
CA ALA A 80 -10.88 2.36 6.96
C ALA A 80 -12.22 2.63 6.23
N GLU A 81 -13.11 1.65 6.18
CA GLU A 81 -14.44 1.76 5.56
C GLU A 81 -15.27 2.89 6.20
N GLN A 82 -15.26 2.98 7.54
CA GLN A 82 -15.95 4.04 8.28
C GLN A 82 -15.36 5.42 7.96
N THR A 83 -14.03 5.54 7.91
CA THR A 83 -13.36 6.79 7.56
C THR A 83 -13.69 7.23 6.13
N TYR A 84 -13.65 6.31 5.17
CA TYR A 84 -14.02 6.61 3.79
C TYR A 84 -15.48 7.07 3.67
N THR A 85 -16.38 6.38 4.36
CA THR A 85 -17.81 6.76 4.41
C THR A 85 -18.02 8.15 5.02
N LEU A 86 -17.32 8.47 6.11
CA LEU A 86 -17.37 9.80 6.73
C LEU A 86 -16.96 10.89 5.74
N ILE A 87 -15.85 10.68 5.03
CA ILE A 87 -15.34 11.63 4.04
C ILE A 87 -16.32 11.76 2.87
N ASP A 88 -16.78 10.64 2.29
CA ASP A 88 -17.70 10.67 1.14
C ASP A 88 -19.00 11.42 1.48
N ASN A 89 -19.58 11.17 2.65
CA ASN A 89 -20.74 11.91 3.14
C ASN A 89 -20.47 13.41 3.27
N THR A 90 -19.31 13.78 3.80
CA THR A 90 -18.89 15.18 3.96
C THR A 90 -18.76 15.87 2.60
N VAL A 91 -18.14 15.21 1.62
CA VAL A 91 -18.00 15.79 0.28
C VAL A 91 -19.34 15.87 -0.45
N ASN A 92 -20.19 14.85 -0.34
CA ASN A 92 -21.53 14.90 -0.92
C ASN A 92 -22.38 16.05 -0.35
N GLN A 93 -22.26 16.35 0.96
CA GLN A 93 -22.88 17.52 1.57
C GLN A 93 -22.32 18.84 1.03
N LEU A 94 -20.99 18.94 0.90
CA LEU A 94 -20.31 20.10 0.30
C LEU A 94 -20.80 20.39 -1.13
N VAL A 95 -20.91 19.36 -1.96
CA VAL A 95 -21.40 19.47 -3.35
C VAL A 95 -22.82 20.00 -3.40
N ARG A 96 -23.72 19.50 -2.53
CA ARG A 96 -25.11 19.96 -2.44
C ARG A 96 -25.22 21.43 -2.03
N LEU A 97 -24.41 21.87 -1.07
CA LEU A 97 -24.39 23.26 -0.61
C LEU A 97 -23.81 24.21 -1.67
N ALA A 98 -22.81 23.75 -2.43
CA ALA A 98 -22.23 24.53 -3.51
C ALA A 98 -23.17 24.70 -4.71
N ASN A 99 -24.12 23.77 -4.93
CA ASN A 99 -25.01 23.82 -6.09
C ASN A 99 -26.46 23.36 -5.76
N PRO A 100 -27.26 24.20 -5.07
CA PRO A 100 -28.56 23.81 -4.52
C PRO A 100 -29.67 23.58 -5.55
N LYS A 101 -29.44 23.84 -6.85
CA LYS A 101 -30.45 23.68 -7.93
C LYS A 101 -30.32 22.37 -8.73
N ASN A 102 -29.30 21.56 -8.48
CA ASN A 102 -29.16 20.25 -9.10
C ASN A 102 -29.83 19.21 -8.19
N GLU A 103 -31.13 18.99 -8.37
CA GLU A 103 -31.88 17.89 -7.70
C GLU A 103 -31.47 16.50 -8.22
N GLU A 104 -30.75 16.44 -9.34
CA GLU A 104 -30.12 15.23 -9.86
C GLU A 104 -28.64 15.53 -10.09
N THR A 105 -27.82 15.39 -9.05
CA THR A 105 -26.53 14.79 -9.31
C THR A 105 -26.74 13.32 -9.03
N ASP A 106 -26.60 12.49 -10.06
CA ASP A 106 -25.94 11.21 -9.89
C ASP A 106 -24.69 11.48 -9.05
N ALA A 107 -24.83 11.46 -7.73
CA ALA A 107 -23.73 11.38 -6.81
C ALA A 107 -23.20 9.98 -7.02
N LYS A 108 -22.52 9.79 -8.15
CA LYS A 108 -21.57 8.72 -8.34
C LYS A 108 -20.77 8.79 -7.04
N PRO A 109 -20.79 7.75 -6.20
CA PRO A 109 -20.01 7.77 -4.97
C PRO A 109 -18.64 8.27 -5.38
N LEU A 110 -18.08 9.26 -4.69
CA LEU A 110 -16.77 9.75 -5.07
C LEU A 110 -15.88 8.53 -4.95
N GLY A 111 -15.59 7.94 -6.10
CA GLY A 111 -14.82 6.74 -6.21
C GLY A 111 -13.45 7.15 -5.73
N LEU A 112 -13.21 7.00 -4.43
CA LEU A 112 -11.90 7.01 -3.82
C LEU A 112 -11.13 5.73 -4.19
N ALA A 113 -11.69 4.90 -5.08
CA ALA A 113 -10.87 4.37 -6.16
C ALA A 113 -10.38 5.56 -6.99
N MET A 114 -9.32 6.25 -6.53
CA MET A 114 -8.65 7.25 -7.35
C MET A 114 -8.50 6.61 -8.74
N PRO A 115 -9.16 7.14 -9.78
CA PRO A 115 -8.88 6.64 -11.11
C PRO A 115 -7.38 6.83 -11.27
N ILE A 116 -6.65 5.73 -11.49
CA ILE A 116 -5.26 5.83 -11.90
C ILE A 116 -5.29 6.81 -13.07
N ASP A 117 -4.66 7.96 -12.88
CA ASP A 117 -4.75 9.05 -13.85
C ASP A 117 -4.32 8.44 -15.20
N PRO A 118 -5.20 8.44 -16.23
CA PRO A 118 -4.86 7.84 -17.51
C PRO A 118 -3.61 8.48 -18.14
N ASP A 119 -3.26 9.70 -17.71
CA ASP A 119 -2.06 10.43 -18.12
C ASP A 119 -0.87 10.23 -17.16
N GLU A 120 -1.00 9.40 -16.11
CA GLU A 120 0.13 9.09 -15.22
C GLU A 120 1.25 8.36 -15.99
N PRO A 121 2.49 8.87 -15.97
CA PRO A 121 3.59 8.29 -16.73
C PRO A 121 3.84 6.83 -16.31
N LYS A 122 3.86 5.94 -17.31
CA LYS A 122 4.12 4.52 -17.11
C LYS A 122 5.61 4.23 -17.22
N TYR A 123 6.14 3.59 -16.20
CA TYR A 123 7.54 3.24 -16.07
C TYR A 123 7.73 1.74 -16.07
N CYS A 124 9.00 1.32 -16.10
CA CYS A 124 9.40 -0.08 -16.06
C CYS A 124 8.84 -0.88 -17.26
N PHE A 125 9.31 -2.11 -17.42
CA PHE A 125 8.76 -3.02 -18.42
C PHE A 125 7.36 -3.52 -18.04
N CYS A 126 6.95 -3.38 -16.78
CA CYS A 126 5.59 -3.70 -16.34
C CYS A 126 4.54 -2.65 -16.77
N ARG A 127 4.98 -1.49 -17.30
CA ARG A 127 4.14 -0.35 -17.68
C ARG A 127 3.24 0.12 -16.52
N GLY A 128 3.73 -0.03 -15.30
CA GLY A 128 3.07 0.45 -14.09
C GLY A 128 3.45 1.91 -13.79
N VAL A 129 2.64 2.56 -12.98
CA VAL A 129 2.92 3.91 -12.46
C VAL A 129 4.09 3.89 -11.48
N SER A 130 4.58 5.05 -11.05
CA SER A 130 5.62 5.10 -10.02
C SER A 130 5.06 4.65 -8.67
N TYR A 131 5.66 3.63 -8.05
CA TYR A 131 5.30 3.19 -6.71
C TYR A 131 6.51 2.65 -5.96
N GLY A 132 6.57 2.93 -4.65
CA GLY A 132 7.68 2.54 -3.79
C GLY A 132 9.04 3.06 -4.27
N ASP A 133 10.11 2.32 -3.96
CA ASP A 133 11.47 2.67 -4.40
C ASP A 133 11.68 2.31 -5.87
N MET A 134 12.24 3.26 -6.63
CA MET A 134 12.57 3.11 -8.04
C MET A 134 14.06 3.36 -8.29
N ILE A 135 14.60 2.71 -9.31
CA ILE A 135 15.99 2.84 -9.74
C ILE A 135 16.08 3.29 -11.19
N ALA A 136 16.95 4.27 -11.45
CA ALA A 136 17.26 4.74 -12.79
C ALA A 136 18.39 3.90 -13.42
N CYS A 137 18.29 3.62 -14.71
CA CYS A 137 19.37 3.05 -15.50
C CYS A 137 20.42 4.13 -15.80
N ASP A 138 21.69 3.88 -15.48
CA ASP A 138 22.79 4.82 -15.75
C ASP A 138 23.13 4.99 -17.23
N ASN A 139 22.47 4.24 -18.13
CA ASN A 139 22.60 4.46 -19.56
C ASN A 139 21.67 5.59 -20.00
N LYS A 140 22.25 6.72 -20.40
CA LYS A 140 21.51 7.93 -20.82
C LYS A 140 20.62 7.71 -22.05
N ASP A 141 20.92 6.69 -22.86
CA ASP A 141 20.13 6.32 -24.04
C ASP A 141 19.12 5.18 -23.73
N CYS A 142 18.80 4.92 -22.46
CA CYS A 142 17.85 3.89 -22.08
C CYS A 142 16.42 4.36 -22.34
N PRO A 143 15.61 3.65 -23.14
CA PRO A 143 14.26 4.11 -23.50
C PRO A 143 13.25 4.08 -22.34
N THR A 144 13.53 3.31 -21.28
CA THR A 144 12.61 3.15 -20.14
C THR A 144 13.04 3.97 -18.93
N GLU A 145 14.34 4.24 -18.79
CA GLU A 145 15.01 5.01 -17.72
C GLU A 145 14.77 4.52 -16.29
N TRP A 146 13.53 4.33 -15.85
CA TRP A 146 13.11 4.03 -14.48
C TRP A 146 12.47 2.65 -14.31
N PHE A 147 12.82 1.96 -13.23
CA PHE A 147 12.34 0.61 -12.93
C PHE A 147 12.00 0.46 -11.44
N HIS A 148 10.96 -0.32 -11.12
CA HIS A 148 10.67 -0.69 -9.73
C HIS A 148 11.70 -1.68 -9.22
N ILE A 149 12.17 -1.48 -7.98
CA ILE A 149 13.16 -2.34 -7.32
C ILE A 149 12.74 -3.83 -7.37
N GLY A 150 11.47 -4.12 -7.07
CA GLY A 150 10.92 -5.48 -7.13
C GLY A 150 10.87 -6.07 -8.56
N CYS A 151 10.57 -5.25 -9.57
CA CYS A 151 10.54 -5.72 -10.97
C CYS A 151 11.92 -6.13 -11.46
N VAL A 152 12.98 -5.50 -10.98
CA VAL A 152 14.37 -5.84 -11.35
C VAL A 152 15.03 -6.81 -10.37
N ASN A 153 14.25 -7.46 -9.50
CA ASN A 153 14.70 -8.42 -8.49
C ASN A 153 15.75 -7.85 -7.52
N LEU A 154 15.69 -6.55 -7.26
CA LEU A 154 16.46 -5.90 -6.22
C LEU A 154 15.64 -5.88 -4.93
N ARG A 155 16.34 -5.86 -3.79
CA ARG A 155 15.71 -5.69 -2.47
C ARG A 155 15.93 -4.28 -1.91
N THR A 156 17.00 -3.63 -2.34
CA THR A 156 17.38 -2.26 -1.97
C THR A 156 18.09 -1.61 -3.16
N ILE A 157 18.22 -0.28 -3.12
CA ILE A 157 19.01 0.47 -4.10
C ILE A 157 20.50 0.09 -3.92
N PRO A 158 21.16 -0.49 -4.93
CA PRO A 158 22.56 -0.86 -4.86
C PRO A 158 23.46 0.38 -4.84
N SER A 159 24.62 0.27 -4.20
CA SER A 159 25.62 1.34 -4.23
C SER A 159 26.40 1.33 -5.56
N GLY A 160 26.48 2.48 -6.22
CA GLY A 160 27.19 2.65 -7.48
C GLY A 160 26.31 2.53 -8.72
N LYS A 161 26.94 2.33 -9.88
CA LYS A 161 26.24 2.37 -11.17
C LYS A 161 25.43 1.10 -11.43
N TRP A 162 24.18 1.27 -11.84
CA TRP A 162 23.27 0.19 -12.18
C TRP A 162 22.72 0.31 -13.61
N TYR A 163 22.57 -0.83 -14.28
CA TYR A 163 22.08 -0.91 -15.65
C TYR A 163 20.98 -1.97 -15.74
N CYS A 164 19.89 -1.65 -16.44
CA CYS A 164 18.81 -2.61 -16.70
C CYS A 164 19.29 -3.79 -17.55
N VAL A 165 18.51 -4.87 -17.61
CA VAL A 165 18.87 -6.11 -18.34
C VAL A 165 19.27 -5.83 -19.79
N GLN A 166 18.52 -4.97 -20.48
CA GLN A 166 18.79 -4.60 -21.88
C GLN A 166 20.11 -3.81 -22.02
N CYS A 167 20.40 -2.89 -21.11
CA CYS A 167 21.63 -2.09 -21.16
C CYS A 167 22.86 -2.89 -20.66
N SER A 168 22.66 -3.82 -19.73
CA SER A 168 23.71 -4.68 -19.18
C SER A 168 24.34 -5.58 -20.24
N GLU A 169 23.54 -6.14 -21.15
CA GLU A 169 24.04 -6.98 -22.26
C GLU A 169 24.93 -6.21 -23.23
N SER A 170 24.56 -4.98 -23.56
CA SER A 170 25.33 -4.08 -24.42
C SER A 170 26.67 -3.72 -23.79
N VAL A 171 26.67 -3.37 -22.50
CA VAL A 171 27.91 -3.08 -21.74
C VAL A 171 28.81 -4.32 -21.66
N ARG A 172 28.24 -5.52 -21.49
CA ARG A 172 28.99 -6.79 -21.45
C ARG A 172 29.65 -7.14 -22.79
N LYS A 173 28.98 -6.89 -23.93
CA LYS A 173 29.55 -7.12 -25.27
C LYS A 173 30.73 -6.18 -25.56
N VAL A 174 30.62 -4.91 -25.19
CA VAL A 174 31.72 -3.93 -25.33
C VAL A 174 32.95 -4.37 -24.51
N LYS A 175 32.76 -4.83 -23.26
CA LYS A 175 33.88 -5.31 -22.42
C LYS A 175 34.56 -6.59 -22.95
N LYS A 176 33.83 -7.51 -23.59
CA LYS A 176 34.41 -8.72 -24.22
C LYS A 176 35.25 -8.41 -25.45
N SER A 177 34.87 -7.41 -26.25
CA SER A 177 35.65 -6.99 -27.43
C SER A 177 37.01 -6.37 -27.05
N LYS A 178 37.08 -5.64 -25.93
CA LYS A 178 38.32 -5.02 -25.41
C LYS A 178 39.27 -6.00 -24.71
N ARG A 179 38.81 -7.17 -24.26
CA ARG A 179 39.68 -8.22 -23.67
C ARG A 179 40.25 -9.21 -24.69
N ARG A 180 39.80 -9.14 -25.94
CA ARG A 180 40.23 -10.00 -27.07
C ARG A 180 41.21 -9.29 -28.02
N ARG A 181 41.62 -8.08 -27.69
CA ARG A 181 42.58 -7.26 -28.45
C ARG A 181 43.77 -6.94 -27.58
#